data_AF-A0A7X1KDE2-F1
#
_entry.id   AF-A0A7X1KDE2-F1
#
_cell.length_a   1.000
_cell.length_b   1.000
_cell.length_c   1.000
_cell.angle_alpha   90.00
_cell.angle_beta   90.00
_cell.angle_gamma   90.00
#
_symmetry.space_group_name_H-M   'P 1'
#
loop_
_entity.id
_entity.type
_entity.pdbx_description
1 polymer ?
#
loop_
_entity_poly.entity_id
_entity_poly.type
_entity_poly.pdbx_seq_one_letter_code
_entity_poly.pdbx_strand_id
1 'polypeptide(L)'
;MLHVDDGSMPERLELQDGEYIDIQIPRFMVEAIWTMPPPKPVEPTEYTTPYLELIKRAISENRIDEIDQSKKVVLVEWFKDQHVEGEPLSGNLANAMATIIRMPSSQRGGGKRSWPR
;
A
#
# COMPACT_ATOMS: atom_id res chain seq x y z
N MET A 1 -54.85 -32.74 18.27
CA MET A 1 -54.10 -33.50 17.26
C MET A 1 -52.70 -32.88 17.25
N LEU A 2 -51.72 -33.57 17.81
CA LEU A 2 -50.35 -33.05 17.95
C LEU A 2 -49.66 -33.20 16.59
N HIS A 3 -49.29 -32.08 15.96
CA HIS A 3 -48.42 -32.12 14.78
C HIS A 3 -47.05 -32.63 15.23
N VAL A 4 -46.70 -33.83 14.78
CA VAL A 4 -45.35 -34.37 14.89
C VAL A 4 -44.56 -33.67 13.79
N ASP A 5 -43.64 -32.80 14.20
CA ASP A 5 -42.68 -32.15 13.33
C ASP A 5 -41.69 -33.23 12.86
N ASP A 6 -41.72 -33.58 11.58
CA ASP A 6 -40.96 -34.71 11.01
C ASP A 6 -39.49 -34.36 10.73
N GLY A 7 -39.05 -33.17 11.12
CA GLY A 7 -37.69 -32.69 10.96
C GLY A 7 -37.29 -32.47 9.50
N SER A 8 -38.24 -32.53 8.56
CA SER A 8 -37.97 -32.19 7.17
C SER A 8 -37.88 -30.67 7.03
N MET A 9 -36.70 -30.19 6.62
CA MET A 9 -36.52 -28.77 6.36
C MET A 9 -37.30 -28.40 5.10
N PRO A 10 -38.12 -27.32 5.12
CA PRO A 10 -38.90 -26.94 3.96
C PRO A 10 -38.00 -26.59 2.78
N GLU A 11 -38.42 -27.01 1.59
CA GLU A 11 -37.69 -26.80 0.32
C GLU A 11 -37.53 -25.31 -0.02
N ARG A 12 -38.37 -24.46 0.58
CA ARG A 12 -38.37 -23.01 0.41
C ARG A 12 -38.66 -22.32 1.75
N LEU A 13 -37.81 -21.37 2.13
CA LEU A 13 -38.03 -20.52 3.28
C LEU A 13 -39.02 -19.40 2.91
N GLU A 14 -40.10 -19.29 3.66
CA GLU A 14 -41.06 -18.18 3.57
C GLU A 14 -40.95 -17.34 4.85
N LEU A 15 -40.98 -16.01 4.71
CA LEU A 15 -40.96 -15.11 5.85
C LEU A 15 -42.32 -15.14 6.55
N GLN A 16 -42.36 -15.65 7.78
CA GLN A 16 -43.56 -15.65 8.61
C GLN A 16 -43.40 -14.61 9.74
N ASP A 17 -44.34 -13.66 9.83
CA ASP A 17 -44.49 -12.67 10.91
C ASP A 17 -43.30 -11.73 11.22
N GLY A 18 -42.22 -11.78 10.44
CA GLY A 18 -41.19 -10.75 10.30
C GLY A 18 -40.71 -10.05 11.58
N GLU A 19 -39.97 -10.77 12.42
CA GLU A 19 -39.25 -10.18 13.56
C GLU A 19 -37.76 -10.01 13.25
N TYR A 20 -37.11 -9.00 13.84
CA TYR A 20 -35.67 -8.80 13.71
C TYR A 20 -34.92 -9.66 14.73
N ILE A 21 -33.90 -10.39 14.26
CA ILE A 21 -32.93 -11.08 15.11
C ILE A 21 -31.58 -10.40 14.90
N ASP A 22 -30.96 -9.94 15.99
CA ASP A 22 -29.58 -9.47 15.96
C ASP A 22 -28.64 -10.66 16.17
N ILE A 23 -27.81 -10.96 15.16
CA ILE A 23 -26.85 -12.05 15.21
C ILE A 23 -25.43 -11.45 15.20
N GLN A 24 -24.75 -11.56 16.34
CA GLN A 24 -23.38 -11.10 16.50
C GLN A 24 -22.41 -12.22 16.11
N ILE A 25 -21.67 -12.03 15.01
CA ILE A 25 -20.71 -13.01 14.49
C ILE A 25 -19.32 -12.38 14.37
N PRO A 26 -18.23 -13.09 14.75
CA PRO A 26 -16.87 -12.62 14.50
C PRO A 26 -16.58 -12.42 13.01
N ARG A 27 -15.84 -11.35 12.67
CA ARG A 27 -15.54 -10.94 11.29
C ARG A 27 -14.97 -12.08 10.41
N PHE A 28 -14.14 -12.95 10.97
CA PHE A 28 -13.54 -14.05 10.21
C PHE A 28 -14.57 -15.10 9.76
N MET A 29 -15.69 -15.26 10.47
CA MET A 29 -16.73 -16.23 10.16
C MET A 29 -17.73 -15.68 9.13
N VAL A 30 -17.82 -14.35 8.99
CA VAL A 30 -18.64 -13.69 7.96
C VAL A 30 -18.20 -14.14 6.56
N GLU A 31 -16.88 -14.23 6.30
CA GLU A 31 -16.36 -14.68 5.00
C GLU A 31 -16.66 -16.14 4.68
N ALA A 32 -16.96 -16.97 5.69
CA ALA A 32 -17.32 -18.38 5.51
C ALA A 32 -18.82 -18.57 5.20
N ILE A 33 -19.67 -17.65 5.65
CA ILE A 33 -21.12 -17.70 5.45
C ILE A 33 -21.53 -16.86 4.23
N TRP A 34 -20.91 -15.71 4.04
CA TRP A 34 -21.08 -14.82 2.90
C TRP A 34 -19.79 -14.73 2.11
N THR A 35 -19.77 -15.33 0.93
CA THR A 35 -18.69 -15.13 -0.03
C THR A 35 -18.69 -13.66 -0.47
N MET A 36 -17.74 -12.88 0.06
CA MET A 36 -17.54 -11.50 -0.39
C MET A 36 -17.13 -11.52 -1.87
N PRO A 37 -17.64 -10.59 -2.69
CA PRO A 37 -17.18 -10.48 -4.06
C PRO A 37 -15.66 -10.24 -4.08
N PRO A 38 -14.93 -10.82 -5.04
CA PRO A 38 -13.49 -10.59 -5.14
C PRO A 38 -13.21 -9.09 -5.24
N PRO A 39 -12.10 -8.61 -4.64
CA PRO A 39 -11.74 -7.20 -4.74
C PRO A 39 -11.70 -6.81 -6.22
N LYS A 40 -12.41 -5.74 -6.56
CA LYS A 40 -12.38 -5.22 -7.95
C LYS A 40 -10.94 -4.80 -8.26
N PRO A 41 -10.40 -5.16 -9.44
CA PRO A 41 -9.15 -4.61 -9.91
C PRO A 41 -9.27 -3.08 -9.90
N VAL A 42 -8.35 -2.40 -9.20
CA VAL A 42 -8.27 -0.95 -9.29
C VAL A 42 -7.61 -0.65 -10.63
N GLU A 43 -8.36 -0.07 -11.56
CA GLU A 43 -7.76 0.40 -12.81
C GLU A 43 -6.75 1.51 -12.47
N PRO A 44 -5.53 1.45 -13.04
CA PRO A 44 -4.54 2.48 -12.80
C PRO A 44 -5.09 3.83 -13.28
N THR A 45 -5.08 4.82 -12.38
CA THR A 45 -5.52 6.17 -12.71
C THR A 45 -4.43 6.91 -13.47
N GLU A 46 -4.81 7.81 -14.37
CA GLU A 46 -3.86 8.65 -15.13
C GLU A 46 -3.18 9.74 -14.26
N TYR A 47 -3.74 10.01 -13.08
CA TYR A 47 -3.20 11.03 -12.19
C TYR A 47 -1.84 10.61 -11.62
N THR A 48 -0.81 11.40 -11.93
CA THR A 48 0.52 11.32 -11.35
C THR A 48 0.87 12.64 -10.69
N THR A 49 1.59 12.61 -9.57
CA THR A 49 2.11 13.84 -8.97
C THR A 49 3.42 14.24 -9.65
N PRO A 50 3.78 15.53 -9.70
CA PRO A 50 5.08 15.96 -10.23
C PRO A 50 6.26 15.26 -9.55
N TYR A 51 6.12 14.90 -8.26
CA TYR A 51 7.14 14.20 -7.49
C TYR A 51 7.33 12.74 -7.93
N LEU A 52 6.27 12.05 -8.34
CA LEU A 52 6.39 10.68 -8.86
C LEU A 52 7.13 10.65 -10.19
N GLU A 53 6.84 11.59 -11.09
CA GLU A 53 7.59 11.75 -12.34
C GLU A 53 9.06 12.09 -12.07
N LEU A 54 9.31 12.94 -11.07
CA LEU A 54 10.66 13.27 -10.66
C LEU A 54 11.43 12.08 -10.09
N ILE A 55 10.76 11.20 -9.33
CA ILE A 55 11.34 9.95 -8.83
C ILE A 55 11.72 9.03 -9.99
N LYS A 56 10.82 8.84 -10.97
CA LYS A 56 11.10 8.02 -12.15
C LYS A 56 12.31 8.54 -12.92
N ARG A 57 12.39 9.87 -13.08
CA ARG A 57 13.53 10.52 -13.75
C ARG A 57 14.82 10.38 -12.95
N ALA A 58 14.77 10.51 -11.63
CA ALA A 58 15.94 10.31 -10.78
C ALA A 58 16.50 8.89 -10.94
N ILE A 59 15.63 7.88 -10.94
CA ILE A 59 16.00 6.46 -11.12
C ILE A 59 16.66 6.25 -12.49
N SER A 60 16.07 6.79 -13.57
CA SER A 60 16.61 6.59 -14.91
C SER A 60 17.92 7.33 -15.15
N GLU A 61 18.02 8.61 -14.76
CA GLU A 61 19.21 9.44 -14.99
C GLU A 61 20.39 9.03 -14.10
N ASN A 62 20.13 8.62 -12.86
CA ASN A 62 21.18 8.18 -11.93
C ASN A 62 21.44 6.67 -12.00
N ARG A 63 20.76 5.96 -12.91
CA ARG A 63 20.91 4.51 -13.15
C ARG A 63 20.76 3.70 -11.86
N ILE A 64 19.74 4.02 -11.07
CA ILE A 64 19.46 3.29 -9.84
C ILE A 64 18.83 1.95 -10.20
N ASP A 65 19.52 0.87 -9.86
CA ASP A 65 19.04 -0.50 -10.04
C ASP A 65 19.44 -1.38 -8.85
N GLU A 66 19.20 -2.70 -8.94
CA GLU A 66 19.51 -3.62 -7.84
C GLU A 66 21.00 -3.66 -7.45
N ILE A 67 21.90 -3.27 -8.37
CA ILE A 67 23.35 -3.37 -8.23
C ILE A 67 23.95 -1.98 -7.97
N ASP A 68 23.56 -0.97 -8.75
CA ASP A 68 24.03 0.41 -8.62
C ASP A 68 23.03 1.26 -7.83
N GLN A 69 23.46 1.63 -6.64
CA GLN A 69 22.68 2.40 -5.69
C GLN A 69 23.42 3.70 -5.41
N SER A 70 23.17 4.70 -6.27
CA SER A 70 23.87 5.99 -6.24
C SER A 70 23.93 6.56 -4.82
N LYS A 71 25.05 7.22 -4.50
CA LYS A 71 25.27 7.79 -3.17
C LYS A 71 24.18 8.81 -2.87
N LYS A 72 23.64 8.75 -1.64
CA LYS A 72 22.58 9.66 -1.20
C LYS A 72 22.92 11.14 -1.43
N VAL A 73 24.17 11.54 -1.18
CA VAL A 73 24.60 12.94 -1.32
C VAL A 73 24.46 13.43 -2.77
N VAL A 74 24.84 12.59 -3.74
CA VAL A 74 24.70 12.89 -5.18
C VAL A 74 23.24 13.04 -5.57
N LEU A 75 22.38 12.15 -5.07
CA LEU A 75 20.94 12.23 -5.33
C LEU A 75 20.29 13.45 -4.70
N VAL A 76 20.73 13.86 -3.51
CA VAL A 76 20.25 15.08 -2.85
C VAL A 76 20.63 16.32 -3.66
N GLU A 77 21.85 16.40 -4.18
CA GLU A 77 22.27 17.48 -5.08
C GLU A 77 21.44 17.47 -6.35
N TRP A 78 21.29 16.29 -6.99
CA TRP A 78 20.45 16.15 -8.18
C TRP A 78 19.03 16.64 -7.93
N PHE A 79 18.38 16.26 -6.81
CA PHE A 79 17.02 16.71 -6.50
C PHE A 79 16.92 18.21 -6.23
N LYS A 80 17.94 18.84 -5.64
CA LYS A 80 17.94 20.29 -5.37
C LYS A 80 18.00 21.13 -6.64
N ASP A 81 18.58 20.59 -7.71
CA ASP A 81 18.63 21.27 -9.01
C ASP A 81 17.29 21.18 -9.76
N GLN A 82 16.35 20.37 -9.27
CA GLN A 82 15.05 20.19 -9.90
C GLN A 82 14.05 21.24 -9.42
N HIS A 83 13.12 21.57 -10.30
CA HIS A 83 12.04 22.52 -10.03
C HIS A 83 10.68 21.82 -10.15
N VAL A 84 9.79 22.08 -9.20
CA VAL A 84 8.39 21.64 -9.21
C VAL A 84 7.55 22.89 -9.06
N GLU A 85 6.56 23.06 -9.95
CA GLU A 85 5.71 24.26 -9.98
C GLU A 85 6.48 25.58 -10.09
N GLY A 86 7.69 25.55 -10.68
CA GLY A 86 8.55 26.72 -10.85
C GLY A 86 9.47 27.03 -9.66
N GLU A 87 9.35 26.28 -8.55
CA GLU A 87 10.20 26.45 -7.38
C GLU A 87 11.23 25.33 -7.25
N PRO A 88 12.46 25.62 -6.79
CA PRO A 88 13.44 24.60 -6.51
C PRO A 88 13.00 23.73 -5.33
N LEU A 89 13.33 22.44 -5.37
CA LEU A 89 13.01 21.54 -4.27
C LEU A 89 13.72 21.97 -2.97
N SER A 90 12.95 21.99 -1.88
CA SER A 90 13.52 22.19 -0.55
C SER A 90 14.53 21.09 -0.21
N GLY A 91 15.57 21.44 0.55
CA GLY A 91 16.58 20.49 0.97
C GLY A 91 16.02 19.30 1.77
N ASN A 92 14.97 19.53 2.56
CA ASN A 92 14.29 18.46 3.31
C ASN A 92 13.58 17.47 2.38
N LEU A 93 12.86 17.98 1.37
CA LEU A 93 12.18 17.15 0.40
C LEU A 93 13.17 16.37 -0.45
N ALA A 94 14.23 17.02 -0.96
CA ALA A 94 15.31 16.37 -1.68
C ALA A 94 15.95 15.22 -0.88
N ASN A 95 16.17 15.42 0.42
CA ASN A 95 16.70 14.41 1.33
C ASN A 95 15.75 13.20 1.52
N ALA A 96 14.45 13.48 1.67
CA ALA A 96 13.42 12.45 1.76
C ALA A 96 13.35 11.63 0.46
N MET A 97 13.27 12.29 -0.70
CA MET A 97 13.18 11.64 -2.01
C MET A 97 14.43 10.81 -2.31
N ALA A 98 15.63 11.34 -2.09
CA ALA A 98 16.89 10.60 -2.23
C ALA A 98 16.98 9.37 -1.33
N THR A 99 16.26 9.36 -0.19
CA THR A 99 16.17 8.18 0.67
C THR A 99 15.20 7.17 0.09
N ILE A 100 13.99 7.60 -0.30
CA ILE A 100 12.91 6.74 -0.80
C ILE A 100 13.31 5.95 -2.05
N ILE A 101 14.04 6.57 -3.00
CA ILE A 101 14.37 5.92 -4.27
C ILE A 101 15.46 4.84 -4.17
N ARG A 102 16.17 4.77 -3.04
CA ARG A 102 17.26 3.81 -2.81
C ARG A 102 16.72 2.58 -2.09
N MET A 103 17.29 1.41 -2.40
CA MET A 103 16.96 0.17 -1.70
C MET A 103 17.24 0.27 -0.20
N PRO A 104 16.40 -0.33 0.68
CA PRO A 104 16.60 -0.29 2.13
C PRO A 104 17.98 -0.80 2.59
N SER A 105 18.55 -1.79 1.91
CA SER A 105 19.91 -2.31 2.16
C SER A 105 20.97 -1.22 2.00
N SER A 106 20.86 -0.41 0.95
CA SER A 106 21.79 0.67 0.59
C SER A 106 21.65 1.92 1.46
N GLN A 107 20.59 2.01 2.27
CA GLN A 107 20.39 3.08 3.24
C GLN A 107 21.10 2.83 4.58
N ARG A 108 21.46 1.57 4.90
CA ARG A 108 22.02 1.18 6.20
C ARG A 108 23.51 1.55 6.40
N GLY A 109 24.20 1.96 5.35
CA GLY A 109 25.61 2.36 5.39
C GLY A 109 25.79 3.80 5.86
N GLY A 110 25.88 4.02 7.18
CA GLY A 110 26.12 5.35 7.74
C GLY A 110 26.40 5.40 9.25
N GLY A 111 26.02 4.36 10.01
CA GLY A 111 26.49 4.19 11.38
C GLY A 111 27.93 3.69 11.38
N LYS A 112 28.90 4.58 11.66
CA LYS A 112 30.29 4.18 11.94
C LYS A 112 30.29 3.09 13.01
N ARG A 113 30.60 1.84 12.64
CA ARG A 113 31.11 0.87 13.63
C ARG A 113 32.55 1.28 13.93
N SER A 114 32.73 2.19 14.89
CA SER A 114 34.02 2.35 15.54
C SER A 114 34.24 1.12 16.40
N TRP A 115 35.02 0.16 15.90
CA TRP A 115 35.64 -0.82 16.79
C TRP A 115 36.72 -0.08 17.58
N PRO A 116 36.66 -0.03 18.93
CA PRO A 116 37.80 0.40 19.71
C PRO A 116 38.93 -0.63 19.49
N ARG A 117 40.11 -0.13 19.10
CA ARG A 117 41.34 -0.92 19.19
C ARG A 117 41.81 -0.97 20.63
#